data_AF-A0A8S2AWM5-F1
#
_entry.id   AF-A0A8S2AWM5-F1
#
_cell.length_a   1.000
_cell.length_b   1.000
_cell.length_c   1.000
_cell.angle_alpha   90.00
_cell.angle_beta   90.00
_cell.angle_gamma   90.00
#
_symmetry.space_group_name_H-M   'P 1'
#
loop_
_entity.id
_entity.type
_entity.pdbx_description
1 polymer ?
#
loop_
_entity_poly.entity_id
_entity_poly.type
_entity_poly.pdbx_seq_one_letter_code
_entity_poly.pdbx_strand_id
1 'polypeptide(L)'
;MDAGAEIDVVQPVENDSAAETGPTQDHGGRSEPSSLNQGEILRTLATVEKDSQAIAESFSSLFVSLRSTLSEATGSSVDHMTCFGDAAGRLQENALDAATKGNRYINSCLRLNEEIKGVENLAARLKHLRKNVDVLDTASLLDRISKIGGKLSPAPTLPEVQLSQYVPSLEKIATLKLLQQVSALMFLTWYNNNYESSSVGPFFDFSTDETISADAVRNNFVDMKVDHIKGVVIFGNLSNESDGLKEPLAIFAETMNKVRSMLFPAPSKASKVGDVVPNLEETVEKEHKRLLTRNSIIEKRKEEQGRQQLEMELEEKQRKLKLLKLTNETEQKRLAIELKERRRHRILRGIEEKVTKQTVMEKAMSEKRKEDQEMEMKLQKLAKTMDYLERAKREEASPMIEAAYQQRLVEERNFYEHGQQNEVELSKERLKSDLKEKKRLARMLDNKEIFQDRVSSLQQAEFERIRKEKEEHIGQIIQARKQESDSKRKRIYHLKSEEERIKKLQEEEEAHRREGTPSTSIEKRFGHFSSLGLSEE
;
A
#
# COMPACT_ATOMS: atom_id res chain seq x y z
N MET A 1 63.29 39.85 42.84
CA MET A 1 63.13 40.13 41.41
C MET A 1 62.58 38.85 40.81
N ASP A 2 61.30 38.53 41.02
CA ASP A 2 60.07 39.24 40.64
C ASP A 2 59.52 38.70 39.32
N ALA A 3 58.19 38.60 39.29
CA ALA A 3 57.27 38.22 38.22
C ALA A 3 57.22 36.73 37.80
N GLY A 4 56.05 36.09 37.67
CA GLY A 4 54.68 36.60 37.81
C GLY A 4 53.64 35.66 37.19
N ALA A 5 52.38 36.05 37.39
CA ALA A 5 51.09 35.54 36.87
C ALA A 5 50.47 34.35 37.66
N GLU A 6 49.80 34.59 38.79
CA GLU A 6 48.43 35.14 39.00
C GLU A 6 47.29 34.25 38.45
N ILE A 7 46.57 33.67 39.40
CA ILE A 7 45.28 32.99 39.28
C ILE A 7 44.27 33.94 39.88
N ASP A 8 43.35 34.46 39.07
CA ASP A 8 42.31 35.37 39.52
C ASP A 8 41.06 34.59 39.95
N VAL A 9 40.75 34.70 41.25
CA VAL A 9 39.50 34.27 41.88
C VAL A 9 38.86 35.51 42.49
N VAL A 10 37.69 35.91 42.00
CA VAL A 10 36.86 36.96 42.62
C VAL A 10 35.37 36.56 42.51
N GLN A 11 34.79 36.20 43.66
CA GLN A 11 33.39 36.51 44.03
C GLN A 11 33.34 37.93 44.67
N PRO A 12 32.22 38.56 45.10
CA PRO A 12 30.80 38.16 45.24
C PRO A 12 29.83 39.25 44.70
N VAL A 13 28.51 39.29 44.96
CA VAL A 13 27.87 40.02 46.09
C VAL A 13 26.36 39.69 46.11
N GLU A 14 25.84 39.37 47.31
CA GLU A 14 24.43 39.33 47.68
C GLU A 14 23.86 40.74 47.94
N ASN A 15 22.55 40.92 47.77
CA ASN A 15 21.81 41.91 48.57
C ASN A 15 20.35 41.48 48.78
N ASP A 16 20.01 41.41 50.06
CA ASP A 16 18.71 41.14 50.66
C ASP A 16 17.63 42.20 50.34
N SER A 17 16.36 41.80 50.35
CA SER A 17 15.35 42.44 51.21
C SER A 17 14.10 41.58 51.39
N ALA A 18 13.69 41.51 52.66
CA ALA A 18 12.67 40.66 53.24
C ALA A 18 11.23 41.20 53.12
N ALA A 19 10.23 40.33 53.29
CA ALA A 19 9.22 40.43 54.38
C ALA A 19 8.18 39.29 54.32
N GLU A 20 7.86 38.79 55.51
CA GLU A 20 6.96 37.69 55.86
C GLU A 20 5.47 37.95 55.59
N THR A 21 4.68 36.87 55.44
CA THR A 21 3.52 36.48 56.31
C THR A 21 2.74 35.31 55.65
N GLY A 22 2.51 34.21 56.39
CA GLY A 22 1.59 33.12 55.98
C GLY A 22 0.14 33.41 56.40
N PRO A 23 -0.77 32.41 56.50
CA PRO A 23 -0.95 31.14 55.76
C PRO A 23 -2.33 31.10 55.04
N THR A 24 -2.60 30.07 54.21
CA THR A 24 -3.90 29.38 53.97
C THR A 24 -4.24 29.03 52.52
N GLN A 25 -4.82 27.83 52.39
CA GLN A 25 -5.77 27.33 51.38
C GLN A 25 -5.30 26.87 49.99
N ASP A 26 -5.12 25.54 49.91
CA ASP A 26 -5.78 24.61 48.98
C ASP A 26 -6.56 25.21 47.80
N HIS A 27 -6.07 24.98 46.58
CA HIS A 27 -6.92 24.72 45.42
C HIS A 27 -6.13 24.00 44.31
N GLY A 28 -6.49 22.72 44.11
CA GLY A 28 -6.68 22.09 42.80
C GLY A 28 -5.66 22.39 41.69
N GLY A 29 -4.51 21.75 41.74
CA GLY A 29 -3.59 21.63 40.61
C GLY A 29 -3.75 20.27 39.92
N ARG A 30 -4.54 20.24 38.85
CA ARG A 30 -4.64 19.13 37.89
C ARG A 30 -3.23 18.76 37.38
N SER A 31 -2.67 17.67 37.89
CA SER A 31 -1.43 17.10 37.37
C SER A 31 -1.67 16.56 35.96
N GLU A 32 -1.16 17.27 34.97
CA GLU A 32 -1.14 16.82 33.58
C GLU A 32 -0.40 15.48 33.45
N PRO A 33 -0.90 14.54 32.63
CA PRO A 33 -0.24 13.26 32.44
C PRO A 33 1.01 13.42 31.56
N SER A 34 2.18 13.19 32.15
CA SER A 34 3.43 12.75 31.50
C SER A 34 3.68 13.21 30.04
N SER A 35 3.81 14.52 29.81
CA SER A 35 4.26 15.10 28.53
C SER A 35 5.75 14.82 28.23
N LEU A 36 6.51 14.37 29.23
CA LEU A 36 7.95 14.11 29.15
C LEU A 36 8.30 12.95 28.19
N ASN A 37 7.54 11.85 28.20
CA ASN A 37 7.83 10.66 27.38
C ASN A 37 7.53 10.89 25.89
N GLN A 38 6.46 11.62 25.59
CA GLN A 38 6.17 12.03 24.22
C GLN A 38 7.17 13.09 23.75
N GLY A 39 7.58 13.99 24.64
CA GLY A 39 8.61 15.00 24.35
C GLY A 39 10.00 14.42 24.10
N GLU A 40 10.35 13.27 24.70
CA GLU A 40 11.62 12.57 24.42
C GLU A 40 11.60 11.90 23.05
N ILE A 41 10.55 11.15 22.74
CA ILE A 41 10.38 10.51 21.42
C ILE A 41 10.32 11.54 20.29
N LEU A 42 9.65 12.67 20.52
CA LEU A 42 9.61 13.78 19.56
C LEU A 42 10.97 14.47 19.43
N ARG A 43 11.75 14.56 20.51
CA ARG A 43 13.13 15.09 20.45
C ARG A 43 14.09 14.15 19.73
N THR A 44 13.97 12.84 19.92
CA THR A 44 14.75 11.84 19.19
C THR A 44 14.36 11.79 17.71
N LEU A 45 13.07 11.95 17.39
CA LEU A 45 12.60 12.04 16.01
C LEU A 45 13.10 13.34 15.34
N ALA A 46 13.04 14.47 16.03
CA ALA A 46 13.54 15.75 15.54
C ALA A 46 15.07 15.73 15.32
N THR A 47 15.82 14.99 16.15
CA THR A 47 17.27 14.81 15.94
C THR A 47 17.56 13.91 14.73
N VAL A 48 16.79 12.84 14.53
CA VAL A 48 16.87 12.00 13.33
C VAL A 48 16.54 12.78 12.05
N GLU A 49 15.49 13.62 12.09
CA GLU A 49 15.10 14.49 10.97
C GLU A 49 16.21 15.51 10.66
N LYS A 50 16.75 16.15 11.69
CA LYS A 50 17.87 17.09 11.56
C LYS A 50 19.14 16.44 10.98
N ASP A 51 19.46 15.22 11.41
CA ASP A 51 20.60 14.46 10.88
C ASP A 51 20.35 14.06 9.41
N SER A 52 19.13 13.67 9.05
CA SER A 52 18.76 13.34 7.66
C SER A 52 18.85 14.55 6.72
N GLN A 53 18.41 15.71 7.20
CA GLN A 53 18.48 16.98 6.49
C GLN A 53 19.94 17.40 6.29
N ALA A 54 20.79 17.26 7.31
CA ALA A 54 22.21 17.55 7.22
C ALA A 54 22.93 16.66 6.19
N ILE A 55 22.52 15.40 6.04
CA ILE A 55 23.04 14.49 5.00
C ILE A 55 22.64 15.00 3.60
N ALA A 56 21.37 15.36 3.41
CA ALA A 56 20.87 15.87 2.13
C ALA A 56 21.57 17.19 1.70
N GLU A 57 21.82 18.09 2.65
CA GLU A 57 22.56 19.33 2.43
C GLU A 57 24.02 19.08 2.06
N SER A 58 24.65 18.06 2.64
CA SER A 58 26.03 17.68 2.34
C SER A 58 26.16 17.16 0.90
N PHE A 59 25.23 16.30 0.46
CA PHE A 59 25.17 15.86 -0.94
C PHE A 59 24.87 17.02 -1.90
N SER A 60 23.97 17.92 -1.53
CA SER A 60 23.64 19.09 -2.35
C SER A 60 24.85 20.03 -2.52
N SER A 61 25.59 20.28 -1.44
CA SER A 61 26.84 21.06 -1.45
C SER A 61 27.92 20.41 -2.32
N LEU A 62 28.09 19.08 -2.20
CA LEU A 62 28.98 18.30 -3.05
C LEU A 62 28.64 18.50 -4.54
N PHE A 63 27.39 18.32 -4.93
CA PHE A 63 26.98 18.46 -6.34
C PHE A 63 27.17 19.88 -6.87
N VAL A 64 26.91 20.90 -6.05
CA VAL A 64 27.15 22.30 -6.42
C VAL A 64 28.65 22.57 -6.60
N SER A 65 29.48 22.10 -5.67
CA SER A 65 30.94 22.28 -5.75
C SER A 65 31.57 21.50 -6.91
N LEU A 66 31.10 20.28 -7.19
CA LEU A 66 31.56 19.48 -8.33
C LEU A 66 31.17 20.14 -9.65
N ARG A 67 29.96 20.69 -9.74
CA ARG A 67 29.49 21.42 -10.93
C ARG A 67 30.28 22.70 -11.16
N SER A 68 30.64 23.42 -10.09
CA SER A 68 31.45 24.63 -10.17
C SER A 68 32.88 24.33 -10.65
N THR A 69 33.54 23.33 -10.04
CA THR A 69 34.89 22.90 -10.43
C THR A 69 34.93 22.40 -11.87
N LEU A 70 34.00 21.54 -12.28
CA LEU A 70 33.91 21.07 -13.67
C LEU A 70 33.60 22.19 -14.68
N SER A 71 32.97 23.29 -14.26
CA SER A 71 32.71 24.45 -15.12
C SER A 71 33.94 25.32 -15.38
N GLU A 72 34.95 25.29 -14.50
CA GLU A 72 36.19 26.06 -14.64
C GLU A 72 37.22 25.37 -15.55
N ALA A 73 37.02 24.08 -15.87
CA ALA A 73 37.94 23.25 -16.66
C ALA A 73 37.90 23.52 -18.19
N THR A 74 37.83 24.77 -18.64
CA THR A 74 37.79 25.12 -20.09
C THR A 74 39.10 25.68 -20.66
N GLY A 75 40.23 25.54 -19.94
CA GLY A 75 41.58 25.85 -20.43
C GLY A 75 42.57 24.72 -20.16
N SER A 76 43.67 24.68 -20.94
CA SER A 76 44.89 23.82 -20.92
C SER A 76 44.94 22.50 -20.09
N SER A 77 45.73 21.51 -20.54
CA SER A 77 45.82 20.20 -19.86
C SER A 77 46.32 20.23 -18.41
N VAL A 78 47.00 21.31 -17.99
CA VAL A 78 47.46 21.50 -16.61
C VAL A 78 46.31 21.92 -15.71
N ASP A 79 45.42 22.80 -16.20
CA ASP A 79 44.23 23.26 -15.47
C ASP A 79 43.20 22.13 -15.32
N HIS A 80 43.15 21.19 -16.27
CA HIS A 80 42.38 19.95 -16.12
C HIS A 80 42.91 19.08 -14.97
N MET A 81 44.23 18.88 -14.85
CA MET A 81 44.80 18.04 -13.79
C MET A 81 44.62 18.64 -12.39
N THR A 82 44.77 19.96 -12.25
CA THR A 82 44.52 20.64 -10.97
C THR A 82 43.04 20.61 -10.61
N CYS A 83 42.15 20.87 -11.57
CA CYS A 83 40.70 20.75 -11.37
C CYS A 83 40.28 19.32 -10.99
N PHE A 84 40.87 18.28 -11.59
CA PHE A 84 40.61 16.89 -11.20
C PHE A 84 41.12 16.59 -9.79
N GLY A 85 42.30 17.10 -9.41
CA GLY A 85 42.83 16.97 -8.05
C GLY A 85 41.94 17.64 -7.00
N ASP A 86 41.48 18.86 -7.26
CA ASP A 86 40.62 19.61 -6.36
C ASP A 86 39.21 19.00 -6.27
N ALA A 87 38.65 18.55 -7.39
CA ALA A 87 37.37 17.84 -7.41
C ALA A 87 37.46 16.50 -6.67
N ALA A 88 38.56 15.75 -6.82
CA ALA A 88 38.79 14.49 -6.11
C ALA A 88 38.98 14.71 -4.60
N GLY A 89 39.74 15.74 -4.19
CA GLY A 89 39.92 16.09 -2.79
C GLY A 89 38.62 16.50 -2.11
N ARG A 90 37.82 17.36 -2.77
CA ARG A 90 36.49 17.76 -2.29
C ARG A 90 35.51 16.59 -2.26
N LEU A 91 35.58 15.68 -3.22
CA LEU A 91 34.76 14.46 -3.22
C LEU A 91 35.12 13.56 -2.03
N GLN A 92 36.41 13.42 -1.73
CA GLN A 92 36.89 12.61 -0.61
C GLN A 92 36.50 13.20 0.75
N GLU A 93 36.64 14.51 0.94
CA GLU A 93 36.25 15.22 2.18
C GLU A 93 34.74 15.11 2.44
N ASN A 94 33.92 15.36 1.42
CA ASN A 94 32.47 15.27 1.54
C ASN A 94 31.98 13.82 1.68
N ALA A 95 32.66 12.84 1.07
CA ALA A 95 32.34 11.42 1.28
C ALA A 95 32.62 11.00 2.73
N LEU A 96 33.71 11.50 3.32
CA LEU A 96 34.06 11.24 4.72
C LEU A 96 33.05 11.91 5.69
N ASP A 97 32.67 13.15 5.41
CA ASP A 97 31.66 13.88 6.19
C ASP A 97 30.27 13.23 6.07
N ALA A 98 29.86 12.82 4.87
CA ALA A 98 28.61 12.08 4.64
C ALA A 98 28.62 10.71 5.35
N ALA A 99 29.74 9.98 5.34
CA ALA A 99 29.88 8.73 6.08
C ALA A 99 29.79 8.93 7.60
N THR A 100 30.38 10.01 8.11
CA THR A 100 30.35 10.36 9.55
C THR A 100 28.93 10.76 9.99
N LYS A 101 28.23 11.56 9.19
CA LYS A 101 26.82 11.92 9.41
C LYS A 101 25.89 10.73 9.26
N GLY A 102 26.13 9.84 8.29
CA GLY A 102 25.41 8.58 8.13
C GLY A 102 25.56 7.66 9.34
N ASN A 103 26.76 7.53 9.90
CA ASN A 103 26.99 6.77 11.13
C ASN A 103 26.25 7.37 12.33
N ARG A 104 26.20 8.71 12.44
CA ARG A 104 25.42 9.39 13.48
C ARG A 104 23.93 9.08 13.34
N TYR A 105 23.39 9.17 12.12
CA TYR A 105 22.00 8.83 11.82
C TYR A 105 21.67 7.38 12.19
N ILE A 106 22.52 6.41 11.83
CA ILE A 106 22.33 5.00 12.19
C ILE A 106 22.26 4.82 13.71
N ASN A 107 23.14 5.48 14.47
CA ASN A 107 23.12 5.43 15.94
C ASN A 107 21.85 6.07 16.53
N SER A 108 21.39 7.19 15.96
CA SER A 108 20.12 7.83 16.34
C SER A 108 18.91 6.92 16.07
N CYS A 109 18.90 6.21 14.93
CA CYS A 109 17.88 5.21 14.60
C CYS A 109 17.90 4.00 15.54
N LEU A 110 19.08 3.50 15.90
CA LEU A 110 19.21 2.40 16.85
C LEU A 110 18.68 2.78 18.23
N ARG A 111 18.98 3.99 18.70
CA ARG A 111 18.46 4.52 19.98
C ARG A 111 16.94 4.67 19.95
N LEU A 112 16.39 5.22 18.87
CA LEU A 112 14.93 5.32 18.69
C LEU A 112 14.26 3.94 18.67
N ASN A 113 14.89 2.95 18.03
CA ASN A 113 14.39 1.59 17.98
C ASN A 113 14.37 0.92 19.37
N GLU A 114 15.38 1.19 20.22
CA GLU A 114 15.38 0.74 21.62
C GLU A 114 14.27 1.38 22.45
N GLU A 115 14.02 2.68 22.26
CA GLU A 115 12.93 3.40 22.93
C GLU A 115 11.55 2.88 22.51
N ILE A 116 11.33 2.66 21.20
CA ILE A 116 10.07 2.10 20.67
C ILE A 116 9.83 0.68 21.19
N LYS A 117 10.89 -0.15 21.29
CA LYS A 117 10.79 -1.51 21.83
C LYS A 117 10.35 -1.53 23.30
N GLY A 118 10.73 -0.53 24.09
CA GLY A 118 10.22 -0.33 25.44
C GLY A 118 8.70 -0.09 25.47
N VAL A 119 8.20 0.74 24.54
CA VAL A 119 6.77 1.05 24.38
C VAL A 119 5.99 -0.17 23.90
N GLU A 120 6.51 -0.95 22.96
CA GLU A 120 5.88 -2.20 22.48
C GLU A 120 5.73 -3.23 23.61
N ASN A 121 6.77 -3.39 24.45
CA ASN A 121 6.74 -4.26 25.61
C ASN A 121 5.70 -3.81 26.65
N LEU A 122 5.60 -2.50 26.89
CA LEU A 122 4.57 -1.93 27.76
C LEU A 122 3.17 -2.15 27.19
N ALA A 123 2.97 -1.91 25.89
CA ALA A 123 1.69 -2.11 25.21
C ALA A 123 1.26 -3.59 25.23
N ALA A 124 2.18 -4.52 25.06
CA ALA A 124 1.90 -5.95 25.17
C ALA A 124 1.48 -6.36 26.59
N ARG A 125 2.14 -5.81 27.62
CA ARG A 125 1.76 -6.03 29.03
C ARG A 125 0.39 -5.41 29.35
N LEU A 126 0.10 -4.20 28.87
CA LEU A 126 -1.21 -3.56 29.03
C LEU A 126 -2.33 -4.32 28.30
N LYS A 127 -2.06 -4.87 27.12
CA LYS A 127 -3.00 -5.73 26.39
C LYS A 127 -3.28 -7.02 27.15
N HIS A 128 -2.28 -7.59 27.82
CA HIS A 128 -2.48 -8.75 28.67
C HIS A 128 -3.27 -8.40 29.93
N LEU A 129 -2.99 -7.27 30.56
CA LEU A 129 -3.74 -6.75 31.71
C LEU A 129 -5.21 -6.53 31.35
N ARG A 130 -5.49 -5.89 30.21
CA ARG A 130 -6.85 -5.70 29.68
C ARG A 130 -7.59 -7.03 29.50
N LYS A 131 -6.95 -8.04 28.89
CA LYS A 131 -7.56 -9.37 28.73
C LYS A 131 -7.93 -10.01 30.08
N ASN A 132 -7.08 -9.87 31.09
CA ASN A 132 -7.34 -10.44 32.40
C ASN A 132 -8.47 -9.69 33.12
N VAL A 133 -8.55 -8.36 32.96
CA VAL A 133 -9.67 -7.54 33.47
C VAL A 133 -10.98 -7.88 32.74
N ASP A 134 -10.92 -8.19 31.45
CA ASP A 134 -12.07 -8.60 30.64
C ASP A 134 -12.61 -10.00 30.99
N VAL A 135 -11.76 -10.90 31.50
CA VAL A 135 -12.13 -12.29 31.88
C VAL A 135 -12.52 -12.43 33.35
N LEU A 136 -12.38 -11.36 34.15
CA LEU A 136 -12.72 -11.33 35.58
C LEU A 136 -11.92 -12.34 36.45
N ASP A 137 -10.69 -12.68 36.06
CA ASP A 137 -9.77 -13.46 36.91
C ASP A 137 -9.06 -12.52 37.91
N THR A 138 -9.87 -11.88 38.75
CA THR A 138 -9.50 -10.69 39.52
C THR A 138 -8.60 -11.00 40.73
N ALA A 139 -8.70 -12.21 41.29
CA ALA A 139 -7.82 -12.68 42.36
C ALA A 139 -6.37 -12.95 41.89
N SER A 140 -6.19 -13.46 40.66
CA SER A 140 -4.87 -13.66 40.07
C SER A 140 -4.25 -12.36 39.55
N LEU A 141 -5.10 -11.36 39.24
CA LEU A 141 -4.72 -10.03 38.78
C LEU A 141 -4.04 -9.19 39.85
N LEU A 142 -4.55 -9.12 41.07
CA LEU A 142 -3.96 -8.28 42.12
C LEU A 142 -2.60 -8.81 42.61
N ASP A 143 -2.44 -10.13 42.74
CA ASP A 143 -1.14 -10.77 43.04
C ASP A 143 -0.13 -10.55 41.90
N ARG A 144 -0.60 -10.43 40.65
CA ARG A 144 0.27 -10.10 39.50
C ARG A 144 0.56 -8.61 39.40
N ILE A 145 -0.41 -7.73 39.67
CA ILE A 145 -0.23 -6.26 39.64
C ILE A 145 0.72 -5.82 40.76
N SER A 146 0.64 -6.40 41.96
CA SER A 146 1.59 -6.14 43.04
C SER A 146 3.01 -6.61 42.68
N LYS A 147 3.15 -7.73 41.94
CA LYS A 147 4.44 -8.24 41.41
C LYS A 147 4.96 -7.48 40.19
N ILE A 148 4.10 -6.80 39.43
CA ILE A 148 4.46 -5.98 38.26
C ILE A 148 5.17 -4.67 38.67
N GLY A 149 5.11 -4.28 39.95
CA GLY A 149 5.87 -3.16 40.50
C GLY A 149 7.40 -3.32 40.51
N GLY A 150 7.95 -4.44 40.01
CA GLY A 150 9.39 -4.69 39.93
C GLY A 150 9.99 -4.49 38.54
N LYS A 151 10.96 -3.56 38.43
CA LYS A 151 11.96 -3.35 37.37
C LYS A 151 11.51 -3.62 35.93
N LEU A 152 10.97 -2.58 35.29
CA LEU A 152 10.80 -2.50 33.84
C LEU A 152 12.11 -2.00 33.18
N SER A 153 12.99 -2.93 32.79
CA SER A 153 14.19 -2.72 31.92
C SER A 153 15.50 -2.20 32.59
N PRO A 154 16.70 -2.64 32.15
CA PRO A 154 18.01 -2.25 32.69
C PRO A 154 18.59 -0.99 32.01
N ALA A 155 17.76 0.00 31.68
CA ALA A 155 18.21 1.26 31.07
C ALA A 155 18.18 2.40 32.11
N PRO A 156 19.24 3.24 32.24
CA PRO A 156 19.42 4.09 33.43
C PRO A 156 18.56 5.35 33.48
N THR A 157 17.70 5.61 32.49
CA THR A 157 17.10 6.94 32.28
C THR A 157 15.57 6.99 32.26
N LEU A 158 14.86 5.88 32.46
CA LEU A 158 13.41 5.87 32.58
C LEU A 158 12.99 6.10 34.05
N PRO A 159 12.22 7.16 34.38
CA PRO A 159 11.60 7.26 35.69
C PRO A 159 10.66 6.07 35.86
N GLU A 160 10.88 5.32 36.93
CA GLU A 160 10.10 4.13 37.30
C GLU A 160 8.60 4.48 37.33
N VAL A 161 7.83 3.97 36.36
CA VAL A 161 6.38 4.17 36.31
C VAL A 161 5.78 3.45 37.51
N GLN A 162 5.36 4.21 38.51
CA GLN A 162 4.68 3.68 39.70
C GLN A 162 3.27 3.21 39.31
N LEU A 163 3.17 1.99 38.80
CA LEU A 163 1.90 1.35 38.41
C LEU A 163 0.94 1.16 39.60
N SER A 164 1.43 1.32 40.83
CA SER A 164 0.66 1.32 42.07
C SER A 164 -0.43 2.40 42.10
N GLN A 165 -0.23 3.55 41.45
CA GLN A 165 -1.22 4.64 41.44
C GLN A 165 -2.52 4.28 40.72
N TYR A 166 -2.50 3.27 39.83
CA TYR A 166 -3.66 2.87 39.05
C TYR A 166 -4.48 1.74 39.70
N VAL A 167 -3.97 1.14 40.78
CA VAL A 167 -4.62 0.02 41.48
C VAL A 167 -6.05 0.36 41.92
N PRO A 168 -6.33 1.52 42.57
CA PRO A 168 -7.70 1.85 42.99
C PRO A 168 -8.69 2.01 41.81
N SER A 169 -8.21 2.55 40.69
CA SER A 169 -8.99 2.71 39.47
C SER A 169 -9.29 1.36 38.80
N LEU A 170 -8.34 0.44 38.83
CA LEU A 170 -8.49 -0.93 38.33
C LEU A 170 -9.47 -1.74 39.20
N GLU A 171 -9.41 -1.58 40.52
CA GLU A 171 -10.37 -2.18 41.46
C GLU A 171 -11.79 -1.66 41.20
N LYS A 172 -11.98 -0.34 41.01
CA LYS A 172 -13.30 0.23 40.65
C LYS A 172 -13.83 -0.34 39.34
N ILE A 173 -12.98 -0.49 38.32
CA ILE A 173 -13.38 -1.08 37.03
C ILE A 173 -13.73 -2.56 37.17
N ALA A 174 -12.98 -3.32 37.97
CA ALA A 174 -13.26 -4.73 38.23
C ALA A 174 -14.63 -4.92 38.92
N THR A 175 -14.95 -4.09 39.92
CA THR A 175 -16.26 -4.09 40.59
C THR A 175 -17.39 -3.74 39.62
N LEU A 176 -17.22 -2.75 38.76
CA LEU A 176 -18.23 -2.38 37.76
C LEU A 176 -18.47 -3.49 36.74
N LYS A 177 -17.42 -4.17 36.27
CA LYS A 177 -17.56 -5.32 35.36
C LYS A 177 -18.22 -6.52 36.02
N LEU A 178 -17.91 -6.79 37.29
CA LEU A 178 -18.58 -7.82 38.07
C LEU A 178 -20.07 -7.51 38.21
N LEU A 179 -20.41 -6.26 38.53
CA LEU A 179 -21.80 -5.79 38.62
C LEU A 179 -22.55 -5.97 37.30
N GLN A 180 -21.92 -5.64 36.17
CA GLN A 180 -22.47 -5.84 34.83
C GLN A 180 -22.69 -7.32 34.51
N GLN A 181 -21.74 -8.20 34.85
CA GLN A 181 -21.88 -9.64 34.63
C GLN A 181 -23.02 -10.23 35.49
N VAL A 182 -23.12 -9.83 36.76
CA VAL A 182 -24.20 -10.27 37.65
C VAL A 182 -25.56 -9.78 37.13
N SER A 183 -25.65 -8.53 36.65
CA SER A 183 -26.88 -8.03 36.03
C SER A 183 -27.31 -8.78 34.77
N ALA A 184 -26.37 -9.33 34.01
CA ALA A 184 -26.66 -10.10 32.79
C ALA A 184 -27.07 -11.56 33.08
N LEU A 185 -26.70 -12.11 34.24
CA LEU A 185 -26.89 -13.52 34.57
C LEU A 185 -28.03 -13.78 35.59
N MET A 186 -28.40 -12.81 36.42
CA MET A 186 -29.39 -13.00 37.50
C MET A 186 -30.41 -11.87 37.61
N PHE A 187 -31.69 -12.24 37.57
CA PHE A 187 -32.83 -11.33 37.80
C PHE A 187 -33.03 -10.95 39.28
N LEU A 188 -32.52 -11.74 40.23
CA LEU A 188 -32.68 -11.50 41.67
C LEU A 188 -31.44 -11.97 42.44
N THR A 189 -30.84 -11.10 43.25
CA THR A 189 -29.73 -11.43 44.17
C THR A 189 -30.14 -11.15 45.61
N TRP A 190 -29.95 -12.14 46.49
CA TRP A 190 -30.16 -12.00 47.93
C TRP A 190 -29.01 -11.21 48.56
N TYR A 191 -29.33 -10.11 49.24
CA TYR A 191 -28.40 -9.35 50.08
C TYR A 191 -28.61 -9.82 51.53
N ASN A 192 -27.83 -10.82 51.96
CA ASN A 192 -27.91 -11.30 53.34
C ASN A 192 -27.17 -10.34 54.29
N ASN A 193 -27.94 -9.66 55.15
CA ASN A 193 -27.44 -8.92 56.32
C ASN A 193 -26.93 -9.87 57.43
N ASN A 194 -25.95 -10.73 57.12
CA ASN A 194 -25.14 -11.37 58.15
C ASN A 194 -23.74 -10.76 58.10
N TYR A 195 -23.41 -10.07 59.19
CA TYR A 195 -22.12 -9.48 59.47
C TYR A 195 -21.03 -10.54 59.24
N GLU A 196 -20.09 -10.20 58.36
CA GLU A 196 -18.72 -10.72 58.16
C GLU A 196 -18.32 -11.22 56.77
N SER A 197 -19.22 -11.43 55.78
CA SER A 197 -18.73 -11.93 54.46
C SER A 197 -19.58 -11.62 53.22
N SER A 198 -20.34 -10.53 53.17
CA SER A 198 -21.26 -10.26 52.04
C SER A 198 -20.96 -8.97 51.28
N SER A 199 -19.71 -8.73 50.86
CA SER A 199 -19.40 -7.72 49.83
C SER A 199 -19.64 -8.31 48.43
N VAL A 200 -20.29 -7.53 47.55
CA VAL A 200 -20.53 -7.94 46.15
C VAL A 200 -19.22 -7.84 45.36
N GLY A 201 -18.30 -6.96 45.75
CA GLY A 201 -16.94 -6.89 45.23
C GLY A 201 -15.90 -7.51 46.19
N PRO A 202 -14.82 -8.15 45.70
CA PRO A 202 -13.72 -8.64 46.56
C PRO A 202 -12.84 -7.52 47.17
N PHE A 203 -13.07 -6.25 46.82
CA PHE A 203 -12.05 -5.19 46.93
C PHE A 203 -12.43 -4.02 47.85
N PHE A 204 -13.72 -3.79 48.11
CA PHE A 204 -14.18 -2.60 48.81
C PHE A 204 -15.15 -2.95 49.95
N ASP A 205 -15.23 -2.05 50.92
CA ASP A 205 -16.21 -2.11 51.99
C ASP A 205 -17.62 -1.85 51.44
N PHE A 206 -18.64 -2.31 52.17
CA PHE A 206 -20.03 -2.23 51.76
C PHE A 206 -20.49 -0.82 51.35
N SER A 207 -20.09 0.22 52.11
CA SER A 207 -20.45 1.62 51.83
C SER A 207 -19.88 2.13 50.50
N THR A 208 -18.64 1.74 50.20
CA THR A 208 -17.96 2.10 48.95
C THR A 208 -18.51 1.33 47.75
N ASP A 209 -18.83 0.05 47.90
CA ASP A 209 -19.49 -0.76 46.87
C ASP A 209 -20.91 -0.26 46.56
N GLU A 210 -21.68 0.14 47.58
CA GLU A 210 -23.01 0.73 47.42
C GLU A 210 -22.94 2.06 46.67
N THR A 211 -21.96 2.91 46.99
CA THR A 211 -21.73 4.19 46.30
C THR A 211 -21.34 3.98 44.84
N ILE A 212 -20.43 3.02 44.56
CA ILE A 212 -20.01 2.66 43.19
C ILE A 212 -21.19 2.09 42.40
N SER A 213 -22.03 1.27 43.04
CA SER A 213 -23.21 0.68 42.40
C SER A 213 -24.30 1.73 42.12
N ALA A 214 -24.52 2.68 43.04
CA ALA A 214 -25.43 3.80 42.82
C ALA A 214 -24.95 4.72 41.68
N ASP A 215 -23.64 4.97 41.61
CA ASP A 215 -23.00 5.73 40.51
C ASP A 215 -23.14 4.99 39.17
N ALA A 216 -23.02 3.65 39.16
CA ALA A 216 -23.25 2.83 37.97
C ALA A 216 -24.69 2.93 37.45
N VAL A 217 -25.68 2.89 38.36
CA VAL A 217 -27.10 3.06 38.01
C VAL A 217 -27.38 4.47 37.49
N ARG A 218 -26.83 5.50 38.15
CA ARG A 218 -26.99 6.90 37.75
C ARG A 218 -26.48 7.17 36.33
N ASN A 219 -25.40 6.51 35.93
CA ASN A 219 -24.79 6.66 34.60
C ASN A 219 -25.35 5.68 33.56
N ASN A 220 -26.49 5.01 33.84
CA ASN A 220 -27.12 4.01 32.97
C ASN A 220 -26.20 2.84 32.59
N PHE A 221 -25.23 2.50 33.46
CA PHE A 221 -24.31 1.39 33.23
C PHE A 221 -24.95 0.04 33.59
N VAL A 222 -25.80 0.01 34.63
CA VAL A 222 -26.58 -1.14 35.09
C VAL A 222 -27.96 -0.65 35.56
N ASP A 223 -29.04 -1.40 35.29
CA ASP A 223 -30.37 -1.13 35.87
C ASP A 223 -30.56 -2.01 37.09
N MET A 224 -30.57 -1.39 38.26
CA MET A 224 -30.57 -2.06 39.55
C MET A 224 -31.45 -1.29 40.53
N LYS A 225 -32.30 -2.01 41.27
CA LYS A 225 -33.11 -1.50 42.38
C LYS A 225 -32.72 -2.21 43.66
N VAL A 226 -32.44 -1.44 44.71
CA VAL A 226 -32.05 -1.97 46.02
C VAL A 226 -33.22 -1.79 47.00
N ASP A 227 -33.71 -2.88 47.58
CA ASP A 227 -34.70 -2.87 48.66
C ASP A 227 -33.98 -3.16 49.99
N HIS A 228 -33.71 -2.11 50.75
CA HIS A 228 -33.02 -2.21 52.04
C HIS A 228 -33.85 -2.88 53.14
N ILE A 229 -35.18 -2.89 53.02
CA ILE A 229 -36.07 -3.49 54.04
C ILE A 229 -36.10 -5.00 53.88
N LYS A 230 -36.09 -5.48 52.63
CA LYS A 230 -36.07 -6.91 52.32
C LYS A 230 -34.67 -7.48 52.13
N GLY A 231 -33.65 -6.63 52.01
CA GLY A 231 -32.28 -7.06 51.70
C GLY A 231 -32.22 -7.73 50.32
N VAL A 232 -32.81 -7.12 49.29
CA VAL A 232 -32.81 -7.69 47.94
C VAL A 232 -32.35 -6.66 46.93
N VAL A 233 -31.47 -7.09 46.02
CA VAL A 233 -31.06 -6.34 44.84
C VAL A 233 -31.73 -6.95 43.61
N ILE A 234 -32.54 -6.14 42.92
CA ILE A 234 -33.30 -6.53 41.73
C ILE A 234 -32.62 -5.87 40.53
N PHE A 235 -32.08 -6.67 39.61
CA PHE A 235 -31.55 -6.17 38.35
C PHE A 235 -32.67 -6.12 37.30
N GLY A 236 -32.84 -4.95 36.70
CA GLY A 236 -33.73 -4.75 35.57
C GLY A 236 -32.99 -4.97 34.25
N ASN A 237 -33.73 -5.34 33.20
CA ASN A 237 -33.16 -5.36 31.87
C ASN A 237 -33.03 -3.91 31.38
N LEU A 238 -31.80 -3.44 31.20
CA LEU A 238 -31.46 -2.31 30.31
C LEU A 238 -31.73 -2.69 28.84
N SER A 239 -32.95 -3.11 28.55
CA SER A 239 -33.45 -3.23 27.20
C SER A 239 -34.47 -2.12 27.01
N ASN A 240 -34.01 -1.00 26.45
CA ASN A 240 -34.84 -0.44 25.40
C ASN A 240 -35.00 -1.58 24.40
N GLU A 241 -36.23 -2.05 24.17
CA GLU A 241 -36.57 -3.27 23.42
C GLU A 241 -35.93 -3.36 22.02
N SER A 242 -35.31 -2.27 21.55
CA SER A 242 -34.59 -2.17 20.28
C SER A 242 -33.19 -2.79 20.26
N ASP A 243 -32.46 -2.95 21.37
CA ASP A 243 -31.08 -3.48 21.32
C ASP A 243 -31.01 -5.02 21.38
N GLY A 244 -31.94 -5.67 22.08
CA GLY A 244 -32.00 -7.13 22.16
C GLY A 244 -32.31 -7.82 20.82
N LEU A 245 -32.89 -7.07 19.87
CA LEU A 245 -33.25 -7.58 18.53
C LEU A 245 -32.17 -7.29 17.47
N LYS A 246 -31.24 -6.35 17.69
CA LYS A 246 -30.20 -6.00 16.70
C LYS A 246 -29.25 -7.17 16.43
N GLU A 247 -28.75 -7.81 17.48
CA GLU A 247 -27.82 -8.93 17.35
C GLU A 247 -28.49 -10.13 16.66
N PRO A 248 -29.70 -10.57 17.06
CA PRO A 248 -30.43 -11.63 16.34
C PRO A 248 -30.76 -11.29 14.88
N LEU A 249 -31.15 -10.05 14.56
CA LEU A 249 -31.41 -9.61 13.18
C LEU A 249 -30.14 -9.58 12.33
N ALA A 250 -29.01 -9.16 12.89
CA ALA A 250 -27.71 -9.19 12.22
C ALA A 250 -27.27 -10.63 11.91
N ILE A 251 -27.35 -11.51 12.92
CA ILE A 251 -27.06 -12.95 12.78
C ILE A 251 -27.98 -13.58 11.74
N PHE A 252 -29.28 -13.25 11.75
CA PHE A 252 -30.26 -13.73 10.78
C PHE A 252 -29.92 -13.24 9.35
N ALA A 253 -29.60 -11.96 9.17
CA ALA A 253 -29.23 -11.43 7.86
C ALA A 253 -27.95 -12.08 7.31
N GLU A 254 -26.97 -12.34 8.18
CA GLU A 254 -25.71 -12.99 7.80
C GLU A 254 -25.92 -14.47 7.44
N THR A 255 -26.70 -15.20 8.25
CA THR A 255 -27.07 -16.59 7.93
C THR A 255 -27.89 -16.69 6.66
N MET A 256 -28.85 -15.79 6.42
CA MET A 256 -29.63 -15.75 5.18
C MET A 256 -28.76 -15.44 3.96
N ASN A 257 -27.77 -14.55 4.07
CA ASN A 257 -26.81 -14.30 2.99
C ASN A 257 -25.91 -15.51 2.70
N LYS A 258 -25.55 -16.28 3.74
CA LYS A 258 -24.78 -17.51 3.61
C LYS A 258 -25.62 -18.64 2.99
N VAL A 259 -26.89 -18.76 3.36
CA VAL A 259 -27.84 -19.68 2.73
C VAL A 259 -28.08 -19.28 1.27
N ARG A 260 -28.21 -17.98 0.96
CA ARG A 260 -28.33 -17.47 -0.41
C ARG A 260 -27.12 -17.84 -1.26
N SER A 261 -25.90 -17.71 -0.73
CA SER A 261 -24.68 -18.06 -1.46
C SER A 261 -24.50 -19.57 -1.66
N MET A 262 -25.09 -20.40 -0.79
CA MET A 262 -25.13 -21.86 -0.92
C MET A 262 -26.22 -22.35 -1.90
N LEU A 263 -27.42 -21.76 -1.86
CA LEU A 263 -28.54 -22.12 -2.75
C LEU A 263 -28.37 -21.57 -4.16
N PHE A 264 -27.80 -20.37 -4.28
CA PHE A 264 -27.47 -19.71 -5.54
C PHE A 264 -25.97 -19.40 -5.57
N PRO A 265 -25.10 -20.42 -5.74
CA PRO A 265 -23.70 -20.17 -5.98
C PRO A 265 -23.61 -19.35 -7.26
N ALA A 266 -23.22 -18.08 -7.14
CA ALA A 266 -23.11 -17.21 -8.30
C ALA A 266 -22.22 -17.90 -9.34
N PRO A 267 -22.64 -18.01 -10.62
CA PRO A 267 -21.70 -18.38 -11.67
C PRO A 267 -20.53 -17.40 -11.54
N SER A 268 -19.31 -17.95 -11.59
CA SER A 268 -18.06 -17.25 -11.24
C SER A 268 -18.08 -15.76 -11.61
N LYS A 269 -17.43 -14.92 -10.80
CA LYS A 269 -17.28 -13.47 -11.07
C LYS A 269 -16.78 -13.14 -12.50
N ALA A 270 -16.35 -14.13 -13.29
CA ALA A 270 -16.12 -14.01 -14.73
C ALA A 270 -17.39 -13.68 -15.56
N SER A 271 -18.59 -14.14 -15.19
CA SER A 271 -19.80 -13.86 -16.00
C SER A 271 -20.25 -12.40 -15.93
N LYS A 272 -19.98 -11.71 -14.81
CA LYS A 272 -20.27 -10.27 -14.66
C LYS A 272 -19.29 -9.37 -15.43
N VAL A 273 -18.15 -9.90 -15.88
CA VAL A 273 -17.23 -9.13 -16.74
C VAL A 273 -17.75 -9.09 -18.19
N GLY A 274 -18.43 -10.15 -18.63
CA GLY A 274 -19.03 -10.22 -19.97
C GLY A 274 -20.10 -9.15 -20.22
N ASP A 275 -20.90 -8.83 -19.20
CA ASP A 275 -21.97 -7.82 -19.32
C ASP A 275 -21.47 -6.37 -19.12
N VAL A 276 -20.33 -6.17 -18.45
CA VAL A 276 -19.78 -4.82 -18.17
C VAL A 276 -18.98 -4.27 -19.36
N VAL A 277 -18.46 -5.11 -20.25
CA VAL A 277 -17.71 -4.63 -21.43
C VAL A 277 -18.02 -5.47 -22.68
N PRO A 278 -19.18 -5.26 -23.33
CA PRO A 278 -19.29 -5.62 -24.74
C PRO A 278 -18.21 -4.84 -25.53
N ASN A 279 -17.50 -5.51 -26.44
CA ASN A 279 -16.41 -4.98 -27.30
C ASN A 279 -15.03 -4.78 -26.66
N LEU A 280 -14.68 -5.52 -25.60
CA LEU A 280 -13.32 -5.51 -25.05
C LEU A 280 -12.27 -5.94 -26.09
N GLU A 281 -12.58 -6.95 -26.91
CA GLU A 281 -11.69 -7.46 -27.97
C GLU A 281 -11.35 -6.37 -29.00
N GLU A 282 -12.35 -5.65 -29.51
CA GLU A 282 -12.16 -4.55 -30.45
C GLU A 282 -11.40 -3.36 -29.82
N THR A 283 -11.65 -3.09 -28.53
CA THR A 283 -10.96 -2.03 -27.80
C THR A 283 -9.48 -2.37 -27.60
N VAL A 284 -9.18 -3.62 -27.23
CA VAL A 284 -7.81 -4.11 -27.06
C VAL A 284 -7.06 -4.12 -28.40
N GLU A 285 -7.69 -4.52 -29.50
CA GLU A 285 -7.06 -4.46 -30.82
C GLU A 285 -6.75 -3.04 -31.28
N LYS A 286 -7.67 -2.09 -31.03
CA LYS A 286 -7.46 -0.66 -31.34
C LYS A 286 -6.31 -0.08 -30.53
N GLU A 287 -6.24 -0.38 -29.24
CA GLU A 287 -5.13 0.06 -28.38
C GLU A 287 -3.80 -0.58 -28.79
N HIS A 288 -3.78 -1.87 -29.14
CA HIS A 288 -2.59 -2.54 -29.63
C HIS A 288 -2.04 -1.90 -30.92
N LYS A 289 -2.91 -1.62 -31.91
CA LYS A 289 -2.52 -0.90 -33.14
C LYS A 289 -2.02 0.54 -32.86
N ARG A 290 -2.65 1.24 -31.90
CA ARG A 290 -2.18 2.58 -31.46
C ARG A 290 -0.80 2.52 -30.81
N LEU A 291 -0.54 1.51 -30.00
CA LEU A 291 0.77 1.33 -29.36
C LEU A 291 1.87 0.99 -30.38
N LEU A 292 1.57 0.14 -31.37
CA LEU A 292 2.52 -0.19 -32.44
C LEU A 292 2.88 1.02 -33.30
N THR A 293 1.89 1.80 -33.72
CA THR A 293 2.12 3.04 -34.49
C THR A 293 2.90 4.07 -33.66
N ARG A 294 2.59 4.20 -32.37
CA ARG A 294 3.36 5.04 -31.44
C ARG A 294 4.81 4.58 -31.30
N ASN A 295 5.07 3.28 -31.19
CA ASN A 295 6.43 2.75 -31.10
C ASN A 295 7.23 3.04 -32.37
N SER A 296 6.65 2.85 -33.56
CA SER A 296 7.30 3.21 -34.83
C SER A 296 7.63 4.70 -34.92
N ILE A 297 6.77 5.59 -34.43
CA ILE A 297 7.03 7.04 -34.39
C ILE A 297 8.17 7.36 -33.42
N ILE A 298 8.20 6.73 -32.24
CA ILE A 298 9.26 6.94 -31.24
C ILE A 298 10.61 6.48 -31.79
N GLU A 299 10.65 5.33 -32.46
CA GLU A 299 11.87 4.79 -33.06
C GLU A 299 12.41 5.71 -34.16
N LYS A 300 11.55 6.17 -35.08
CA LYS A 300 11.94 7.15 -36.11
C LYS A 300 12.45 8.47 -35.53
N ARG A 301 11.82 8.97 -34.46
CA ARG A 301 12.29 10.20 -33.79
C ARG A 301 13.66 10.00 -33.13
N LYS A 302 13.90 8.83 -32.53
CA LYS A 302 15.21 8.51 -31.94
C LYS A 302 16.29 8.40 -33.01
N GLU A 303 15.99 7.76 -34.14
CA GLU A 303 16.90 7.64 -35.27
C GLU A 303 17.21 9.03 -35.88
N GLU A 304 16.19 9.87 -36.06
CA GLU A 304 16.37 11.23 -36.58
C GLU A 304 17.16 12.13 -35.63
N GLN A 305 16.92 12.04 -34.31
CA GLN A 305 17.74 12.72 -33.30
C GLN A 305 19.20 12.25 -33.32
N GLY A 306 19.44 10.94 -33.46
CA GLY A 306 20.79 10.40 -33.62
C GLY A 306 21.49 10.92 -34.89
N ARG A 307 20.75 11.00 -36.00
CA ARG A 307 21.25 11.56 -37.26
C ARG A 307 21.62 13.04 -37.12
N GLN A 308 20.77 13.84 -36.47
CA GLN A 308 21.04 15.26 -36.21
C GLN A 308 22.27 15.48 -35.32
N GLN A 309 22.47 14.63 -34.31
CA GLN A 309 23.66 14.69 -33.45
C GLN A 309 24.95 14.41 -34.23
N LEU A 310 24.94 13.38 -35.08
CA LEU A 310 26.08 13.07 -35.95
C LEU A 310 26.37 14.20 -36.95
N GLU A 311 25.35 14.82 -37.51
CA GLU A 311 25.50 15.96 -38.43
C GLU A 311 26.12 17.18 -37.73
N MET A 312 25.67 17.51 -36.52
CA MET A 312 26.28 18.57 -35.71
C MET A 312 27.75 18.26 -35.36
N GLU A 313 28.08 17.00 -35.04
CA GLU A 313 29.46 16.60 -34.75
C GLU A 313 30.36 16.74 -35.99
N LEU A 314 29.86 16.40 -37.18
CA LEU A 314 30.58 16.59 -38.44
C LEU A 314 30.78 18.08 -38.75
N GLU A 315 29.77 18.91 -38.55
CA GLU A 315 29.91 20.37 -38.71
C GLU A 315 30.91 20.96 -37.72
N GLU A 316 30.91 20.52 -36.46
CA GLU A 316 31.85 20.99 -35.46
C GLU A 316 33.29 20.58 -35.81
N LYS A 317 33.50 19.33 -36.25
CA LYS A 317 34.79 18.86 -36.77
C LYS A 317 35.24 19.70 -37.97
N GLN A 318 34.35 20.03 -38.90
CA GLN A 318 34.66 20.91 -40.03
C GLN A 318 35.00 22.34 -39.59
N ARG A 319 34.30 22.90 -38.60
CA ARG A 319 34.59 24.23 -38.03
C ARG A 319 35.96 24.25 -37.37
N LYS A 320 36.30 23.24 -36.57
CA LYS A 320 37.63 23.09 -35.95
C LYS A 320 38.72 22.99 -37.01
N LEU A 321 38.49 22.22 -38.07
CA LEU A 321 39.46 22.09 -39.17
C LEU A 321 39.64 23.39 -39.96
N LYS A 322 38.57 24.16 -40.20
CA LYS A 322 38.64 25.49 -40.81
C LYS A 322 39.38 26.49 -39.92
N LEU A 323 39.11 26.47 -38.62
CA LEU A 323 39.81 27.32 -37.65
C LEU A 323 41.30 26.99 -37.62
N LEU A 324 41.67 25.71 -37.59
CA LEU A 324 43.06 25.27 -37.64
C LEU A 324 43.78 25.70 -38.93
N LYS A 325 43.09 25.63 -40.08
CA LYS A 325 43.65 26.16 -41.34
C LYS A 325 43.86 27.67 -41.27
N LEU A 326 42.89 28.41 -40.72
CA LEU A 326 42.99 29.85 -40.58
C LEU A 326 44.14 30.23 -39.62
N THR A 327 44.29 29.54 -38.49
CA THR A 327 45.41 29.80 -37.55
C THR A 327 46.74 29.55 -38.23
N ASN A 328 46.89 28.41 -38.93
CA ASN A 328 48.10 28.08 -39.69
C ASN A 328 48.40 29.15 -40.77
N GLU A 329 47.38 29.62 -41.49
CA GLU A 329 47.52 30.70 -42.47
C GLU A 329 47.91 32.04 -41.82
N THR A 330 47.36 32.37 -40.66
CA THR A 330 47.74 33.60 -39.94
C THR A 330 49.16 33.54 -39.39
N GLU A 331 49.60 32.38 -38.90
CA GLU A 331 50.99 32.16 -38.49
C GLU A 331 51.94 32.26 -39.69
N GLN A 332 51.59 31.67 -40.83
CA GLN A 332 52.36 31.83 -42.07
C GLN A 332 52.46 33.29 -42.52
N LYS A 333 51.37 34.07 -42.40
CA LYS A 333 51.38 35.51 -42.70
C LYS A 333 52.25 36.30 -41.71
N ARG A 334 52.21 35.97 -40.41
CA ARG A 334 53.10 36.59 -39.41
C ARG A 334 54.57 36.31 -39.72
N LEU A 335 54.92 35.06 -39.98
CA LEU A 335 56.27 34.67 -40.38
C LEU A 335 56.70 35.38 -41.67
N ALA A 336 55.80 35.55 -42.64
CA ALA A 336 56.10 36.28 -43.88
C ALA A 336 56.32 37.78 -43.65
N ILE A 337 55.60 38.41 -42.71
CA ILE A 337 55.81 39.81 -42.32
C ILE A 337 57.14 39.96 -41.59
N GLU A 338 57.42 39.11 -40.60
CA GLU A 338 58.69 39.10 -39.86
C GLU A 338 59.88 38.91 -40.81
N LEU A 339 59.77 38.01 -41.80
CA LEU A 339 60.78 37.83 -42.83
C LEU A 339 60.93 39.05 -43.73
N LYS A 340 59.84 39.75 -44.08
CA LYS A 340 59.89 41.01 -44.84
C LYS A 340 60.53 42.13 -44.03
N GLU A 341 60.29 42.20 -42.73
CA GLU A 341 60.88 43.20 -41.83
C GLU A 341 62.37 42.92 -41.58
N ARG A 342 62.76 41.67 -41.36
CA ARG A 342 64.18 41.25 -41.34
C ARG A 342 64.86 41.58 -42.67
N ARG A 343 64.18 41.38 -43.80
CA ARG A 343 64.68 41.76 -45.13
C ARG A 343 64.80 43.28 -45.29
N ARG A 344 63.82 44.08 -44.82
CA ARG A 344 63.92 45.55 -44.79
C ARG A 344 65.10 46.01 -43.92
N HIS A 345 65.32 45.39 -42.76
CA HIS A 345 66.47 45.64 -41.90
C HIS A 345 67.80 45.26 -42.57
N ARG A 346 67.87 44.14 -43.31
CA ARG A 346 69.05 43.74 -44.09
C ARG A 346 69.28 44.69 -45.28
N ILE A 347 68.22 45.15 -45.96
CA ILE A 347 68.31 46.10 -47.09
C ILE A 347 68.74 47.48 -46.59
N LEU A 348 68.24 47.96 -45.44
CA LEU A 348 68.72 49.21 -44.83
C LEU A 348 70.21 49.14 -44.49
N ARG A 349 70.68 48.01 -43.94
CA ARG A 349 72.10 47.75 -43.66
C ARG A 349 72.93 47.61 -44.95
N GLY A 350 72.36 47.04 -46.01
CA GLY A 350 73.00 46.90 -47.32
C GLY A 350 72.91 48.15 -48.21
N ILE A 351 72.09 49.16 -47.87
CA ILE A 351 72.11 50.47 -48.54
C ILE A 351 73.28 51.32 -48.00
N GLU A 352 73.74 51.07 -46.77
CA GLU A 352 74.99 51.63 -46.21
C GLU A 352 76.25 51.05 -46.87
N GLU A 353 76.19 49.83 -47.41
CA GLU A 353 77.31 49.19 -48.12
C GLU A 353 76.98 49.00 -49.60
N LYS A 354 77.38 49.97 -50.43
CA LYS A 354 77.20 49.93 -51.89
C LYS A 354 77.85 48.70 -52.51
N VAL A 355 77.06 47.68 -52.82
CA VAL A 355 77.34 46.63 -53.81
C VAL A 355 76.05 46.35 -54.60
N THR A 356 76.18 46.06 -55.89
CA THR A 356 75.08 45.98 -56.88
C THR A 356 73.89 45.12 -56.42
N LYS A 357 72.69 45.73 -56.43
CA LYS A 357 71.41 45.24 -55.87
C LYS A 357 70.95 43.86 -56.34
N GLN A 358 71.45 43.39 -57.49
CA GLN A 358 71.02 42.15 -58.14
C GLN A 358 71.73 40.92 -57.56
N THR A 359 73.02 41.02 -57.25
CA THR A 359 73.83 39.90 -56.72
C THR A 359 73.56 39.62 -55.24
N VAL A 360 73.30 40.66 -54.44
CA VAL A 360 72.92 40.52 -53.01
C VAL A 360 71.52 39.91 -52.87
N MET A 361 70.58 40.30 -53.74
CA MET A 361 69.22 39.76 -53.72
C MET A 361 69.18 38.30 -54.16
N GLU A 362 69.99 37.90 -55.14
CA GLU A 362 70.12 36.51 -55.57
C GLU A 362 70.76 35.62 -54.48
N LYS A 363 71.84 36.10 -53.84
CA LYS A 363 72.45 35.39 -52.70
C LYS A 363 71.47 35.22 -51.54
N ALA A 364 70.75 36.28 -51.15
CA ALA A 364 69.77 36.20 -50.07
C ALA A 364 68.58 35.27 -50.38
N MET A 365 68.13 35.22 -51.64
CA MET A 365 67.08 34.27 -52.07
C MET A 365 67.58 32.83 -52.08
N SER A 366 68.86 32.61 -52.44
CA SER A 366 69.47 31.27 -52.39
C SER A 366 69.70 30.77 -50.96
N GLU A 367 70.10 31.65 -50.04
CA GLU A 367 70.26 31.32 -48.61
C GLU A 367 68.92 30.96 -47.98
N LYS A 368 67.87 31.75 -48.26
CA LYS A 368 66.53 31.45 -47.76
C LYS A 368 66.01 30.09 -48.24
N ARG A 369 66.24 29.75 -49.52
CA ARG A 369 65.86 28.43 -50.06
C ARG A 369 66.61 27.29 -49.36
N LYS A 370 67.88 27.50 -48.98
CA LYS A 370 68.64 26.50 -48.22
C LYS A 370 68.10 26.36 -46.80
N GLU A 371 67.78 27.45 -46.12
CA GLU A 371 67.17 27.43 -44.78
C GLU A 371 65.80 26.72 -44.80
N ASP A 372 64.95 27.01 -45.79
CA ASP A 372 63.64 26.35 -45.95
C ASP A 372 63.81 24.83 -46.20
N GLN A 373 64.78 24.44 -47.04
CA GLN A 373 65.11 23.03 -47.29
C GLN A 373 65.65 22.32 -46.04
N GLU A 374 66.50 22.97 -45.25
CA GLU A 374 67.01 22.41 -43.99
C GLU A 374 65.91 22.22 -42.95
N MET A 375 64.99 23.19 -42.84
CA MET A 375 63.83 23.09 -41.94
C MET A 375 62.85 22.00 -42.39
N GLU A 376 62.63 21.86 -43.70
CA GLU A 376 61.80 20.79 -44.24
C GLU A 376 62.40 19.41 -43.96
N MET A 377 63.71 19.24 -44.09
CA MET A 377 64.41 18.00 -43.73
C MET A 377 64.31 17.70 -42.22
N LYS A 378 64.31 18.72 -41.35
CA LYS A 378 64.10 18.54 -39.91
C LYS A 378 62.66 18.12 -39.59
N LEU A 379 61.67 18.72 -40.25
CA LEU A 379 60.26 18.35 -40.10
C LEU A 379 59.99 16.92 -40.59
N GLN A 380 60.59 16.51 -41.71
CA GLN A 380 60.48 15.14 -42.20
C GLN A 380 61.11 14.12 -41.25
N LYS A 381 62.25 14.46 -40.61
CA LYS A 381 62.84 13.62 -39.56
C LYS A 381 61.93 13.51 -38.34
N LEU A 382 61.34 14.63 -37.90
CA LEU A 382 60.41 14.66 -36.78
C LEU A 382 59.14 13.82 -37.06
N ALA A 383 58.57 13.94 -38.26
CA ALA A 383 57.43 13.13 -38.69
C ALA A 383 57.75 11.63 -38.64
N LYS A 384 58.92 11.22 -39.15
CA LYS A 384 59.38 9.83 -39.07
C LYS A 384 59.54 9.36 -37.63
N THR A 385 60.11 10.18 -36.74
CA THR A 385 60.23 9.82 -35.32
C THR A 385 58.88 9.67 -34.64
N MET A 386 57.91 10.53 -34.97
CA MET A 386 56.54 10.42 -34.46
C MET A 386 55.86 9.14 -34.93
N ASP A 387 55.98 8.78 -36.21
CA ASP A 387 55.43 7.53 -36.75
C ASP A 387 56.00 6.29 -36.05
N TYR A 388 57.30 6.27 -35.77
CA TYR A 388 57.93 5.17 -35.03
C TYR A 388 57.41 5.08 -33.59
N LEU A 389 57.26 6.22 -32.90
CA LEU A 389 56.73 6.24 -31.54
C LEU A 389 55.26 5.83 -31.48
N GLU A 390 54.43 6.26 -32.44
CA GLU A 390 53.05 5.81 -32.49
C GLU A 390 52.93 4.32 -32.82
N ARG A 391 53.79 3.80 -33.71
CA ARG A 391 53.83 2.36 -34.00
C ARG A 391 54.22 1.56 -32.77
N ALA A 392 55.26 1.97 -32.04
CA ALA A 392 55.65 1.33 -30.79
C ALA A 392 54.51 1.32 -29.76
N LYS A 393 53.81 2.45 -29.58
CA LYS A 393 52.63 2.53 -28.71
C LYS A 393 51.51 1.58 -29.13
N ARG A 394 51.25 1.42 -30.44
CA ARG A 394 50.25 0.48 -30.95
C ARG A 394 50.67 -0.97 -30.72
N GLU A 395 51.93 -1.30 -30.94
CA GLU A 395 52.50 -2.63 -30.70
C GLU A 395 52.45 -3.02 -29.22
N GLU A 396 52.67 -2.07 -28.31
CA GLU A 396 52.53 -2.29 -26.86
C GLU A 396 51.06 -2.37 -26.39
N ALA A 397 50.17 -1.55 -26.97
CA ALA A 397 48.76 -1.53 -26.57
C ALA A 397 47.95 -2.72 -27.11
N SER A 398 48.28 -3.21 -28.32
CA SER A 398 47.58 -4.33 -28.96
C SER A 398 47.45 -5.59 -28.08
N PRO A 399 48.53 -6.12 -27.46
CA PRO A 399 48.42 -7.31 -26.61
C PRO A 399 47.64 -7.04 -25.32
N MET A 400 47.68 -5.83 -24.77
CA MET A 400 46.88 -5.48 -23.59
C MET A 400 45.38 -5.48 -23.90
N ILE A 401 45.00 -4.95 -25.06
CA ILE A 401 43.60 -4.94 -25.52
C ILE A 401 43.14 -6.38 -25.80
N GLU A 402 43.97 -7.19 -26.46
CA GLU A 402 43.65 -8.58 -26.74
C GLU A 402 43.53 -9.40 -25.45
N ALA A 403 44.45 -9.22 -24.49
CA ALA A 403 44.37 -9.88 -23.18
C ALA A 403 43.09 -9.49 -22.41
N ALA A 404 42.74 -8.20 -22.39
CA ALA A 404 41.50 -7.73 -21.75
C ALA A 404 40.25 -8.30 -22.44
N TYR A 405 40.26 -8.42 -23.77
CA TYR A 405 39.17 -9.05 -24.52
C TYR A 405 39.02 -10.55 -24.18
N GLN A 406 40.13 -11.29 -24.13
CA GLN A 406 40.11 -12.71 -23.76
C GLN A 406 39.63 -12.92 -22.31
N GLN A 407 40.04 -12.07 -21.37
CA GLN A 407 39.55 -12.11 -19.99
C GLN A 407 38.03 -11.90 -19.93
N ARG A 408 37.50 -10.91 -20.66
CA ARG A 408 36.07 -10.66 -20.73
C ARG A 408 35.26 -11.84 -21.25
N LEU A 409 35.77 -12.54 -22.27
CA LEU A 409 35.12 -13.74 -22.81
C LEU A 409 35.04 -14.88 -21.78
N VAL A 410 36.09 -15.03 -20.96
CA VAL A 410 36.10 -16.03 -19.88
C VAL A 410 35.12 -15.64 -18.78
N GLU A 411 35.12 -14.38 -18.36
CA GLU A 411 34.17 -13.86 -17.36
C GLU A 411 32.72 -14.03 -17.80
N GLU A 412 32.41 -13.70 -19.07
CA GLU A 412 31.07 -13.85 -19.63
C GLU A 412 30.63 -15.32 -19.68
N ARG A 413 31.53 -16.22 -20.07
CA ARG A 413 31.27 -17.68 -20.01
C ARG A 413 30.97 -18.13 -18.59
N ASN A 414 31.80 -17.74 -17.63
CA ASN A 414 31.61 -18.12 -16.22
C ASN A 414 30.30 -17.58 -15.66
N PHE A 415 29.95 -16.33 -16.00
CA PHE A 415 28.68 -15.72 -15.61
C PHE A 415 27.49 -16.48 -16.20
N TYR A 416 27.57 -16.86 -17.47
CA TYR A 416 26.54 -17.66 -18.13
C TYR A 416 26.39 -19.04 -17.48
N GLU A 417 27.49 -19.77 -17.27
CA GLU A 417 27.48 -21.08 -16.63
C GLU A 417 26.92 -21.02 -15.20
N HIS A 418 27.32 -20.01 -14.43
CA HIS A 418 26.83 -19.82 -13.06
C HIS A 418 25.33 -19.44 -13.04
N GLY A 419 24.88 -18.62 -13.99
CA GLY A 419 23.45 -18.31 -14.18
C GLY A 419 22.64 -19.57 -14.46
N GLN A 420 23.12 -20.44 -15.35
CA GLN A 420 22.46 -21.71 -15.66
C GLN A 420 22.40 -22.66 -14.47
N GLN A 421 23.50 -22.74 -13.69
CA GLN A 421 23.53 -23.54 -12.47
C GLN A 421 22.50 -23.06 -11.45
N ASN A 422 22.41 -21.74 -11.23
CA ASN A 422 21.47 -21.14 -10.29
C ASN A 422 20.01 -21.37 -10.73
N GLU A 423 19.70 -21.27 -12.03
CA GLU A 423 18.35 -21.55 -12.53
C GLU A 423 17.95 -23.02 -12.34
N VAL A 424 18.86 -23.94 -12.62
CA VAL A 424 18.66 -25.37 -12.38
C VAL A 424 18.47 -25.66 -10.88
N GLU A 425 19.24 -25.02 -10.01
CA GLU A 425 19.12 -25.18 -8.56
C GLU A 425 17.77 -24.68 -8.04
N LEU A 426 17.37 -23.46 -8.43
CA LEU A 426 16.05 -22.91 -8.10
C LEU A 426 14.91 -23.81 -8.59
N SER A 427 15.05 -24.38 -9.80
CA SER A 427 14.07 -25.33 -10.34
C SER A 427 13.97 -26.60 -9.49
N LYS A 428 15.11 -27.17 -9.06
CA LYS A 428 15.14 -28.33 -8.15
C LYS A 428 14.51 -28.03 -6.80
N GLU A 429 14.73 -26.85 -6.23
CA GLU A 429 14.13 -26.43 -4.97
C GLU A 429 12.60 -26.29 -5.08
N ARG A 430 12.12 -25.64 -6.15
CA ARG A 430 10.69 -25.54 -6.45
C ARG A 430 10.05 -26.91 -6.58
N LEU A 431 10.65 -27.80 -7.38
CA LEU A 431 10.18 -29.17 -7.54
C LEU A 431 10.13 -29.92 -6.20
N LYS A 432 11.14 -29.75 -5.34
CA LYS A 432 11.17 -30.37 -4.02
C LYS A 432 10.06 -29.84 -3.11
N SER A 433 9.77 -28.54 -3.18
CA SER A 433 8.63 -27.93 -2.47
C SER A 433 7.30 -28.49 -2.97
N ASP A 434 7.10 -28.52 -4.29
CA ASP A 434 5.89 -29.03 -4.92
C ASP A 434 5.65 -30.52 -4.61
N LEU A 435 6.71 -31.32 -4.55
CA LEU A 435 6.60 -32.72 -4.15
C LEU A 435 6.17 -32.88 -2.68
N LYS A 436 6.65 -32.00 -1.78
CA LYS A 436 6.18 -32.00 -0.38
C LYS A 436 4.71 -31.62 -0.30
N GLU A 437 4.30 -30.61 -1.06
CA GLU A 437 2.91 -30.16 -1.09
C GLU A 437 1.99 -31.21 -1.71
N LYS A 438 2.40 -31.85 -2.81
CA LYS A 438 1.68 -32.98 -3.41
C LYS A 438 1.50 -34.12 -2.40
N LYS A 439 2.54 -34.48 -1.63
CA LYS A 439 2.43 -35.48 -0.56
C LYS A 439 1.48 -35.04 0.56
N ARG A 440 1.45 -33.74 0.90
CA ARG A 440 0.50 -33.19 1.87
C ARG A 440 -0.94 -33.33 1.37
N LEU A 441 -1.20 -32.90 0.15
CA LEU A 441 -2.54 -32.95 -0.47
C LEU A 441 -3.01 -34.38 -0.73
N ALA A 442 -2.09 -35.29 -1.10
CA ALA A 442 -2.42 -36.69 -1.30
C ALA A 442 -3.02 -37.34 -0.06
N ARG A 443 -2.58 -36.95 1.15
CA ARG A 443 -3.15 -37.45 2.42
C ARG A 443 -4.61 -37.04 2.64
N MET A 444 -5.10 -36.02 1.93
CA MET A 444 -6.47 -35.52 2.03
C MET A 444 -7.35 -35.97 0.86
N LEU A 445 -6.82 -36.67 -0.14
CA LEU A 445 -7.59 -37.12 -1.31
C LEU A 445 -8.72 -38.05 -0.90
N ASP A 446 -8.44 -39.08 -0.10
CA ASP A 446 -9.45 -40.04 0.33
C ASP A 446 -10.58 -39.36 1.11
N ASN A 447 -10.24 -38.43 2.02
CA ASN A 447 -11.24 -37.66 2.76
C ASN A 447 -12.07 -36.74 1.87
N LYS A 448 -11.44 -36.15 0.84
CA LYS A 448 -12.15 -35.34 -0.16
C LYS A 448 -13.12 -36.21 -0.96
N GLU A 449 -12.71 -37.38 -1.42
CA GLU A 449 -13.56 -38.32 -2.16
C GLU A 449 -14.75 -38.78 -1.30
N ILE A 450 -14.50 -39.20 -0.07
CA ILE A 450 -15.57 -39.59 0.87
C ILE A 450 -16.57 -38.46 1.10
N PHE A 451 -16.07 -37.23 1.29
CA PHE A 451 -16.94 -36.07 1.49
C PHE A 451 -17.73 -35.74 0.22
N GLN A 452 -17.07 -35.75 -0.93
CA GLN A 452 -17.68 -35.48 -2.23
C GLN A 452 -18.79 -36.49 -2.53
N ASP A 453 -18.53 -37.79 -2.36
CA ASP A 453 -19.53 -38.84 -2.57
C ASP A 453 -20.71 -38.69 -1.63
N ARG A 454 -20.47 -38.31 -0.38
CA ARG A 454 -21.53 -38.05 0.60
C ARG A 454 -22.41 -36.87 0.20
N VAL A 455 -21.81 -35.76 -0.27
CA VAL A 455 -22.58 -34.61 -0.76
C VAL A 455 -23.36 -34.97 -2.01
N SER A 456 -22.74 -35.65 -2.98
CA SER A 456 -23.40 -36.08 -4.21
C SER A 456 -24.55 -37.05 -3.93
N SER A 457 -24.36 -38.01 -3.02
CA SER A 457 -25.41 -38.95 -2.62
C SER A 457 -26.60 -38.24 -1.96
N LEU A 458 -26.36 -37.28 -1.05
CA LEU A 458 -27.41 -36.49 -0.42
C LEU A 458 -28.17 -35.63 -1.43
N GLN A 459 -27.47 -34.97 -2.34
CA GLN A 459 -28.08 -34.16 -3.40
C GLN A 459 -28.93 -35.02 -4.34
N GLN A 460 -28.44 -36.20 -4.70
CA GLN A 460 -29.17 -37.14 -5.56
C GLN A 460 -30.43 -37.67 -4.85
N ALA A 461 -30.34 -38.00 -3.56
CA ALA A 461 -31.50 -38.45 -2.79
C ALA A 461 -32.58 -37.36 -2.66
N GLU A 462 -32.19 -36.11 -2.41
CA GLU A 462 -33.11 -34.96 -2.40
C GLU A 462 -33.78 -34.75 -3.76
N PHE A 463 -33.00 -34.82 -4.85
CA PHE A 463 -33.55 -34.71 -6.19
C PHE A 463 -34.56 -35.82 -6.51
N GLU A 464 -34.25 -37.06 -6.13
CA GLU A 464 -35.15 -38.20 -6.31
C GLU A 464 -36.42 -38.07 -5.47
N ARG A 465 -36.33 -37.55 -4.24
CA ARG A 465 -37.50 -37.25 -3.40
C ARG A 465 -38.41 -36.22 -4.05
N ILE A 466 -37.86 -35.07 -4.45
CA ILE A 466 -38.62 -34.00 -5.11
C ILE A 466 -39.24 -34.50 -6.42
N ARG A 467 -38.52 -35.35 -7.16
CA ARG A 467 -39.03 -35.97 -8.38
C ARG A 467 -40.23 -36.87 -8.10
N LYS A 468 -40.15 -37.76 -7.10
CA LYS A 468 -41.26 -38.63 -6.70
C LYS A 468 -42.47 -37.84 -6.23
N GLU A 469 -42.28 -36.83 -5.39
CA GLU A 469 -43.37 -35.95 -4.93
C GLU A 469 -44.08 -35.27 -6.11
N LYS A 470 -43.33 -34.80 -7.11
CA LYS A 470 -43.91 -34.23 -8.34
C LYS A 470 -44.66 -35.27 -9.15
N GLU A 471 -44.11 -36.47 -9.34
CA GLU A 471 -44.77 -37.56 -10.07
C GLU A 471 -46.07 -37.99 -9.38
N GLU A 472 -46.07 -38.08 -8.04
CA GLU A 472 -47.25 -38.37 -7.22
C GLU A 472 -48.30 -37.27 -7.31
N HIS A 473 -47.89 -36.00 -7.21
CA HIS A 473 -48.80 -34.86 -7.36
C HIS A 473 -49.45 -34.82 -8.74
N ILE A 474 -48.67 -35.05 -9.81
CA ILE A 474 -49.20 -35.18 -11.17
C ILE A 474 -50.17 -36.37 -11.25
N GLY A 475 -49.83 -37.50 -10.65
CA GLY A 475 -50.70 -38.68 -10.56
C GLY A 475 -52.05 -38.39 -9.89
N GLN A 476 -52.04 -37.65 -8.78
CA GLN A 476 -53.25 -37.22 -8.08
C GLN A 476 -54.13 -36.31 -8.95
N ILE A 477 -53.52 -35.35 -9.67
CA ILE A 477 -54.26 -34.46 -10.58
C ILE A 477 -54.91 -35.27 -11.71
N ILE A 478 -54.18 -36.22 -12.30
CA ILE A 478 -54.70 -37.09 -13.36
C ILE A 478 -55.88 -37.93 -12.83
N GLN A 479 -55.74 -38.52 -11.63
CA GLN A 479 -56.80 -39.32 -11.02
C GLN A 479 -58.04 -38.48 -10.70
N ALA A 480 -57.87 -37.27 -10.14
CA ALA A 480 -58.96 -36.36 -9.85
C ALA A 480 -59.71 -35.94 -11.13
N ARG A 481 -58.99 -35.57 -12.20
CA ARG A 481 -59.60 -35.25 -13.51
C ARG A 481 -60.35 -36.42 -14.12
N LYS A 482 -59.85 -37.65 -13.92
CA LYS A 482 -60.52 -38.88 -14.36
C LYS A 482 -61.84 -39.08 -13.60
N GLN A 483 -61.82 -38.97 -12.27
CA GLN A 483 -63.02 -39.08 -11.42
C GLN A 483 -64.05 -37.99 -11.73
N GLU A 484 -63.60 -36.76 -11.97
CA GLU A 484 -64.47 -35.65 -12.37
C GLU A 484 -65.15 -35.93 -13.72
N SER A 485 -64.38 -36.42 -14.70
CA SER A 485 -64.90 -36.81 -16.02
C SER A 485 -65.90 -37.96 -15.91
N ASP A 486 -65.62 -38.97 -15.10
CA ASP A 486 -66.55 -40.09 -14.86
C ASP A 486 -67.83 -39.63 -14.14
N SER A 487 -67.71 -38.72 -13.18
CA SER A 487 -68.85 -38.12 -12.47
C SER A 487 -69.70 -37.25 -13.40
N LYS A 488 -69.06 -36.46 -14.28
CA LYS A 488 -69.76 -35.69 -15.33
C LYS A 488 -70.50 -36.61 -16.29
N ARG A 489 -69.88 -37.70 -16.76
CA ARG A 489 -70.53 -38.71 -17.62
C ARG A 489 -71.76 -39.31 -16.94
N LYS A 490 -71.66 -39.69 -15.66
CA LYS A 490 -72.79 -40.20 -14.87
C LYS A 490 -73.92 -39.19 -14.71
N ARG A 491 -73.60 -37.92 -14.40
CA ARG A 491 -74.60 -36.83 -14.30
C ARG A 491 -75.31 -36.57 -15.63
N ILE A 492 -74.56 -36.49 -16.72
CA ILE A 492 -75.14 -36.30 -18.07
C ILE A 492 -76.08 -37.46 -18.41
N TYR A 493 -75.68 -38.70 -18.11
CA TYR A 493 -76.54 -39.86 -18.34
C TYR A 493 -77.84 -39.79 -17.53
N HIS A 494 -77.78 -39.42 -16.25
CA HIS A 494 -78.97 -39.27 -15.42
C HIS A 494 -79.89 -38.14 -15.90
N LEU A 495 -79.33 -36.98 -16.26
CA LEU A 495 -80.11 -35.87 -16.81
C LEU A 495 -80.82 -36.26 -18.11
N LYS A 496 -80.12 -36.92 -19.04
CA LYS A 496 -80.72 -37.42 -20.29
C LYS A 496 -81.85 -38.42 -20.01
N SER A 497 -81.68 -39.32 -19.05
CA SER A 497 -82.71 -40.29 -18.68
C SER A 497 -83.95 -39.63 -18.07
N GLU A 498 -83.79 -38.59 -17.23
CA GLU A 498 -84.93 -37.83 -16.68
C GLU A 498 -85.60 -36.96 -17.73
N GLU A 499 -84.83 -36.32 -18.63
CA GLU A 499 -85.37 -35.57 -19.76
C GLU A 499 -86.22 -36.47 -20.67
N GLU A 500 -85.77 -37.69 -21.00
CA GLU A 500 -86.56 -38.67 -21.73
C GLU A 500 -87.82 -39.08 -20.98
N ARG A 501 -87.77 -39.19 -19.65
CA ARG A 501 -88.91 -39.53 -18.81
C ARG A 501 -89.95 -38.40 -18.77
N ILE A 502 -89.51 -37.16 -18.59
CA ILE A 502 -90.36 -35.96 -18.62
C ILE A 502 -90.97 -35.79 -20.01
N LYS A 503 -90.19 -36.01 -21.08
CA LYS A 503 -90.69 -35.92 -22.44
C LYS A 503 -91.80 -36.96 -22.71
N LYS A 504 -91.64 -38.21 -22.25
CA LYS A 504 -92.69 -39.22 -22.33
C LYS A 504 -93.95 -38.80 -21.57
N LEU A 505 -93.81 -38.27 -20.35
CA LEU A 505 -94.95 -37.76 -19.57
C LEU A 505 -95.65 -36.58 -20.27
N GLN A 506 -94.90 -35.67 -20.90
CA GLN A 506 -95.46 -34.57 -21.66
C GLN A 506 -96.15 -35.03 -22.95
N GLU A 507 -95.59 -36.03 -23.66
CA GLU A 507 -96.22 -36.66 -24.81
C GLU A 507 -97.52 -37.39 -24.42
N GLU A 508 -97.54 -38.06 -23.27
CA GLU A 508 -98.75 -38.67 -22.68
C GLU A 508 -99.78 -37.64 -22.23
N GLU A 509 -99.36 -36.55 -21.57
CA GLU A 509 -100.25 -35.45 -21.16
C GLU A 509 -100.79 -34.66 -22.37
N GLU A 510 -99.99 -34.46 -23.42
CA GLU A 510 -100.47 -33.93 -24.69
C GLU A 510 -101.43 -34.87 -25.40
N ALA A 511 -101.18 -36.19 -25.38
CA ALA A 511 -102.13 -37.17 -25.88
C ALA A 511 -103.46 -37.10 -25.11
N HIS A 512 -103.42 -37.02 -23.77
CA HIS A 512 -104.61 -36.84 -22.94
C HIS A 512 -105.30 -35.48 -23.11
N ARG A 513 -104.56 -34.38 -23.32
CA ARG A 513 -105.17 -33.07 -23.64
C ARG A 513 -105.83 -33.06 -25.02
N ARG A 514 -105.30 -33.80 -26.00
CA ARG A 514 -105.94 -33.99 -27.31
C ARG A 514 -107.20 -34.86 -27.23
N GLU A 515 -107.31 -35.72 -26.22
CA GLU A 515 -108.50 -36.54 -25.93
C GLU A 515 -109.54 -35.84 -25.01
N GLY A 516 -109.15 -34.77 -24.30
CA GLY A 516 -109.94 -34.16 -23.21
C GLY A 516 -110.58 -32.79 -23.47
N THR A 517 -110.49 -32.20 -24.66
CA THR A 517 -111.16 -30.90 -24.97
C THR A 517 -112.37 -31.07 -25.91
N PRO A 518 -113.62 -31.05 -25.39
CA PRO A 518 -114.77 -30.60 -26.16
C PRO A 518 -114.84 -29.07 -26.17
N SER A 519 -115.05 -28.54 -27.37
CA SER A 519 -115.13 -27.13 -27.72
C SER A 519 -116.05 -26.29 -26.83
N THR A 520 -115.56 -25.14 -26.37
CA THR A 520 -116.43 -23.99 -26.13
C THR A 520 -115.71 -22.68 -26.44
N SER A 521 -116.36 -21.94 -27.32
CA SER A 521 -115.97 -20.69 -27.98
C SER A 521 -116.06 -19.46 -27.07
N ILE A 522 -115.72 -18.29 -27.66
CA ILE A 522 -115.92 -16.88 -27.19
C ILE A 522 -114.61 -16.35 -26.57
N GLU A 523 -113.93 -15.30 -27.05
CA GLU A 523 -114.37 -14.00 -27.55
C GLU A 523 -113.18 -13.34 -28.31
N LYS A 524 -113.39 -12.83 -29.53
CA LYS A 524 -112.39 -12.02 -30.26
C LYS A 524 -112.78 -10.55 -30.20
N ARG A 525 -112.12 -9.77 -29.33
CA ARG A 525 -111.89 -8.31 -29.47
C ARG A 525 -111.04 -7.86 -28.28
N PHE A 526 -109.89 -7.25 -28.52
CA PHE A 526 -109.45 -6.00 -27.87
C PHE A 526 -108.00 -5.64 -28.27
N GLY A 527 -107.83 -4.38 -28.68
CA GLY A 527 -106.68 -3.54 -28.33
C GLY A 527 -105.34 -3.80 -29.01
N HIS A 528 -105.13 -3.25 -30.21
CA HIS A 528 -103.80 -2.78 -30.60
C HIS A 528 -103.54 -1.45 -29.88
N PHE A 529 -102.57 -1.43 -28.96
CA PHE A 529 -101.98 -0.20 -28.41
C PHE A 529 -100.46 -0.33 -28.43
N SER A 530 -99.83 0.72 -28.96
CA SER A 530 -98.41 0.87 -29.26
C SER A 530 -97.51 1.10 -28.04
N SER A 531 -96.20 0.86 -28.26
CA SER A 531 -95.03 1.63 -27.76
C SER A 531 -94.73 1.54 -26.25
N LEU A 532 -93.51 1.59 -25.70
CA LEU A 532 -92.12 1.91 -26.06
C LEU A 532 -91.25 0.97 -25.18
N GLY A 533 -90.10 0.46 -25.61
CA GLY A 533 -88.82 1.17 -25.59
C GLY A 533 -88.08 0.94 -24.27
N LEU A 534 -86.87 0.35 -24.32
CA LEU A 534 -85.67 0.73 -23.54
C LEU A 534 -84.49 -0.17 -23.91
N SER A 535 -83.77 0.34 -24.90
CA SER A 535 -82.32 0.47 -25.07
C SER A 535 -81.34 -0.52 -24.43
N GLU A 536 -80.56 -1.07 -25.36
CA GLU A 536 -79.20 -1.61 -25.30
C GLU A 536 -78.20 -0.83 -24.43
N GLU A 537 -77.38 -1.56 -23.69
CA GLU A 537 -75.90 -1.60 -23.82
C GLU A 537 -75.37 -2.99 -23.46
#